data_AF-A0A9K3DIZ8-F1
#
_entry.id   AF-A0A9K3DIZ8-F1
#
_cell.length_a   1.000
_cell.length_b   1.000
_cell.length_c   1.000
_cell.angle_alpha   90.00
_cell.angle_beta   90.00
_cell.angle_gamma   90.00
#
_symmetry.space_group_name_H-M   'P 1'
#
loop_
_entity.id
_entity.type
_entity.pdbx_description
1 polymer ?
#
loop_
_entity_poly.entity_id
_entity_poly.type
_entity_poly.pdbx_seq_one_letter_code
_entity_poly.pdbx_strand_id
1 'polypeptide(L)'
;MSLCEGFFRGAGMLQRMDELTRENEELKTELKTAQTVAAELWCFVTDAERMLLEEKGAGAMLEQKEQAWERERIAWAEEKDELLAELKHQKAVDSISQGDLNTMYAEWGIVVDDNQKLAKERYWLITEGFGSFLVVVSQSEEFKGQS
;
A
#
# COMPACT_ATOMS: atom_id res chain seq x y z
N MET A 1 -4.13 64.35 -77.44
CA MET A 1 -4.65 63.11 -76.80
C MET A 1 -6.14 63.04 -77.04
N SER A 2 -6.62 61.89 -77.50
CA SER A 2 -8.02 61.69 -77.86
C SER A 2 -8.88 61.52 -76.60
N LEU A 3 -10.10 62.07 -76.59
CA LEU A 3 -11.09 61.87 -75.52
C LEU A 3 -11.30 60.39 -75.18
N CYS A 4 -11.15 59.50 -76.16
CA CYS A 4 -11.27 58.05 -75.96
C CYS A 4 -10.14 57.45 -75.11
N GLU A 5 -8.88 57.90 -75.26
CA GLU A 5 -7.74 57.36 -74.49
C GLU A 5 -7.86 57.67 -72.99
N GLY A 6 -8.34 58.88 -72.65
CA GLY A 6 -8.62 59.25 -71.27
C GLY A 6 -9.75 58.42 -70.65
N PHE A 7 -10.78 58.13 -71.42
CA PHE A 7 -11.93 57.34 -70.99
C PHE A 7 -11.57 55.87 -70.72
N PHE A 8 -10.81 55.23 -71.63
CA PHE A 8 -10.35 53.84 -71.44
C PHE A 8 -9.37 53.71 -70.28
N ARG A 9 -8.50 54.70 -70.07
CA ARG A 9 -7.58 54.73 -68.93
C ARG A 9 -8.31 54.92 -67.59
N GLY A 10 -9.36 55.75 -67.56
CA GLY A 10 -10.23 55.93 -66.40
C GLY A 10 -11.04 54.67 -66.06
N ALA A 11 -11.60 54.01 -67.07
CA ALA A 11 -12.33 52.75 -66.89
C ALA A 11 -11.42 51.61 -66.36
N GLY A 12 -10.20 51.50 -66.87
CA GLY A 12 -9.22 50.53 -66.38
C GLY A 12 -8.75 50.81 -64.94
N MET A 13 -8.66 52.08 -64.54
CA MET A 13 -8.37 52.44 -63.14
C MET A 13 -9.51 52.04 -62.19
N LEU A 14 -10.76 52.23 -62.61
CA LEU A 14 -11.93 51.82 -61.82
C LEU A 14 -12.00 50.31 -61.63
N GLN A 15 -11.80 49.52 -62.70
CA GLN A 15 -11.75 48.06 -62.60
C GLN A 15 -10.68 47.58 -61.63
N ARG A 16 -9.49 48.18 -61.66
CA ARG A 16 -8.41 47.81 -60.74
C ARG A 16 -8.72 48.22 -59.29
N MET A 17 -9.44 49.31 -59.10
CA MET A 17 -9.90 49.72 -57.77
C MET A 17 -10.93 48.72 -57.21
N ASP A 18 -11.83 48.23 -58.05
CA ASP A 18 -12.80 47.20 -57.68
C ASP A 18 -12.10 45.86 -57.34
N GLU A 19 -11.10 45.46 -58.13
CA GLU A 19 -10.25 44.27 -57.86
C GLU A 19 -9.52 44.39 -56.51
N LEU A 20 -8.85 45.52 -56.26
CA LEU A 20 -8.15 45.77 -55.00
C LEU A 20 -9.11 45.81 -53.81
N THR A 21 -10.32 46.30 -53.99
CA THR A 21 -11.34 46.32 -52.93
C THR A 21 -11.76 44.89 -52.58
N ARG A 22 -11.97 44.04 -53.59
CA ARG A 22 -12.29 42.62 -53.39
C ARG A 22 -11.15 41.87 -52.70
N GLU A 23 -9.91 42.04 -53.16
CA GLU A 23 -8.72 41.42 -52.55
C GLU A 23 -8.55 41.85 -51.08
N ASN A 24 -8.82 43.12 -50.75
CA ASN A 24 -8.71 43.62 -49.39
C ASN A 24 -9.76 42.98 -48.46
N GLU A 25 -10.99 42.81 -48.92
CA GLU A 25 -12.02 42.10 -48.15
C GLU A 25 -11.68 40.60 -47.99
N GLU A 26 -11.16 39.94 -49.02
CA GLU A 26 -10.65 38.56 -48.93
C GLU A 26 -9.54 38.46 -47.87
N LEU A 27 -8.51 39.31 -47.93
CA LEU A 27 -7.41 39.34 -46.96
C LEU A 27 -7.88 39.63 -45.53
N LYS A 28 -8.89 40.49 -45.36
CA LYS A 28 -9.48 40.79 -44.05
C LYS A 28 -10.19 39.57 -43.47
N THR A 29 -10.87 38.77 -44.30
CA THR A 29 -11.47 37.51 -43.85
C THR A 29 -10.41 36.47 -43.48
N GLU A 30 -9.33 36.36 -44.26
CA GLU A 30 -8.21 35.48 -43.96
C GLU A 30 -7.52 35.88 -42.65
N LEU A 31 -7.25 37.18 -42.45
CA LEU A 31 -6.67 37.70 -41.22
C LEU A 31 -7.53 37.36 -40.00
N LYS A 32 -8.85 37.54 -40.10
CA LYS A 32 -9.77 37.21 -39.01
C LYS A 32 -9.79 35.71 -38.71
N THR A 33 -9.72 34.88 -39.75
CA THR A 33 -9.63 33.43 -39.61
C THR A 33 -8.33 33.03 -38.94
N ALA A 34 -7.20 33.58 -39.40
CA ALA A 34 -5.89 33.35 -38.82
C ALA A 34 -5.80 33.79 -37.35
N GLN A 35 -6.38 34.94 -37.00
CA GLN A 35 -6.48 35.42 -35.62
C GLN A 35 -7.31 34.46 -34.74
N THR A 36 -8.38 33.90 -35.28
CA THR A 36 -9.23 32.93 -34.56
C THR A 36 -8.46 31.63 -34.30
N VAL A 37 -7.82 31.07 -35.34
CA VAL A 37 -6.98 29.87 -35.21
C VAL A 37 -5.83 30.11 -34.24
N ALA A 38 -5.18 31.27 -34.30
CA ALA A 38 -4.11 31.61 -33.36
C ALA A 38 -4.63 31.65 -31.91
N ALA A 39 -5.80 32.23 -31.66
CA ALA A 39 -6.39 32.26 -30.32
C ALA A 39 -6.73 30.85 -29.81
N GLU A 40 -7.27 29.99 -30.66
CA GLU A 40 -7.56 28.58 -30.32
C GLU A 40 -6.27 27.82 -29.97
N LEU A 41 -5.22 27.96 -30.79
CA LEU A 41 -3.92 27.35 -30.52
C LEU A 41 -3.30 27.85 -29.22
N TRP A 42 -3.43 29.14 -28.91
CA TRP A 42 -2.99 29.70 -27.63
C TRP A 42 -3.68 29.05 -26.43
N CYS A 43 -5.00 28.82 -26.51
CA CYS A 43 -5.73 28.09 -25.49
C CYS A 43 -5.20 26.66 -25.33
N PHE A 44 -5.04 25.92 -26.44
CA PHE A 44 -4.52 24.55 -26.42
C PHE A 44 -3.12 24.45 -25.80
N VAL A 45 -2.21 25.35 -26.17
CA VAL A 45 -0.85 25.36 -25.61
C VAL A 45 -0.89 25.63 -24.11
N THR A 46 -1.69 26.61 -23.67
CA THR A 46 -1.82 26.94 -22.25
C THR A 46 -2.40 25.79 -21.44
N ASP A 47 -3.40 25.08 -22.00
CA ASP A 47 -3.99 23.90 -21.37
C ASP A 47 -2.98 22.75 -21.28
N ALA A 48 -2.23 22.50 -22.35
CA ALA A 48 -1.19 21.47 -22.37
C ALA A 48 -0.05 21.78 -21.37
N GLU A 49 0.37 23.04 -21.28
CA GLU A 49 1.37 23.48 -20.29
C GLU A 49 0.89 23.29 -18.86
N ARG A 50 -0.39 23.59 -18.57
CA ARG A 50 -1.00 23.36 -17.26
C ARG A 50 -1.00 21.87 -16.90
N MET A 51 -1.47 21.02 -17.81
CA MET A 51 -1.49 19.56 -17.59
C MET A 51 -0.09 19.00 -17.33
N LEU A 52 0.91 19.46 -18.09
CA LEU A 52 2.29 19.03 -17.91
C LEU A 52 2.84 19.42 -16.53
N LEU A 53 2.49 20.61 -16.03
CA LEU A 53 2.89 21.06 -14.69
C LEU A 53 2.20 20.23 -13.59
N GLU A 54 0.93 19.90 -13.76
CA GLU A 54 0.18 19.03 -12.84
C GLU A 54 0.78 17.62 -12.79
N GLU A 55 1.09 17.02 -13.94
CA GLU A 55 1.76 15.70 -14.01
C GLU A 55 3.13 15.71 -13.34
N LYS A 56 3.94 16.74 -13.60
CA LYS A 56 5.24 16.90 -12.93
C LYS A 56 5.10 17.06 -11.42
N GLY A 57 4.11 17.83 -10.98
CA GLY A 57 3.78 17.98 -9.55
C GLY A 57 3.34 16.66 -8.91
N ALA A 58 2.50 15.89 -9.61
CA ALA A 58 2.08 14.56 -9.18
C ALA A 58 3.26 13.58 -9.08
N GLY A 59 4.17 13.60 -10.06
CA GLY A 59 5.39 12.81 -10.06
C GLY A 59 6.28 13.11 -8.85
N ALA A 60 6.51 14.39 -8.56
CA ALA A 60 7.31 14.80 -7.39
C ALA A 60 6.68 14.35 -6.06
N MET A 61 5.34 14.43 -5.94
CA MET A 61 4.64 13.93 -4.75
C MET A 61 4.73 12.40 -4.60
N LEU A 62 4.69 11.65 -5.70
CA LEU A 62 4.88 10.20 -5.68
C LEU A 62 6.29 9.83 -5.25
N GLU A 63 7.32 10.48 -5.80
CA GLU A 63 8.72 10.24 -5.43
C GLU A 63 8.95 10.50 -3.92
N GLN A 64 8.37 11.56 -3.36
CA GLN A 64 8.43 11.82 -1.91
C GLN A 64 7.75 10.72 -1.08
N LYS A 65 6.60 10.20 -1.54
CA LYS A 65 5.90 9.11 -0.85
C LYS A 65 6.70 7.81 -0.91
N GLU A 66 7.30 7.49 -2.05
CA GLU A 66 8.15 6.31 -2.20
C GLU A 66 9.37 6.39 -1.27
N GLN A 67 10.01 7.56 -1.18
CA GLN A 67 11.12 7.78 -0.23
C GLN A 67 10.68 7.71 1.24
N ALA A 68 9.46 8.16 1.58
CA ALA A 68 8.91 8.01 2.92
C ALA A 68 8.66 6.53 3.26
N TRP A 69 8.04 5.79 2.34
CA TRP A 69 7.82 4.34 2.48
C TRP A 69 9.11 3.54 2.57
N GLU A 70 10.16 3.91 1.84
CA GLU A 70 11.46 3.25 1.96
C GLU A 70 12.04 3.43 3.36
N ARG A 71 11.96 4.64 3.92
CA ARG A 71 12.43 4.91 5.29
C ARG A 71 11.64 4.13 6.34
N GLU A 72 10.32 4.07 6.20
CA GLU A 72 9.47 3.27 7.10
C GLU A 72 9.81 1.78 7.01
N ARG A 73 10.06 1.27 5.79
CA ARG A 73 10.44 -0.13 5.58
C ARG A 73 11.76 -0.48 6.26
N ILE A 74 12.75 0.41 6.17
CA ILE A 74 14.05 0.24 6.84
C ILE A 74 13.85 0.24 8.36
N ALA A 75 13.10 1.19 8.90
CA ALA A 75 12.81 1.26 10.34
C ALA A 75 12.10 -0.01 10.85
N TRP A 76 11.14 -0.55 10.08
CA TRP A 76 10.47 -1.81 10.42
C TRP A 76 11.42 -3.02 10.37
N ALA A 77 12.37 -3.03 9.45
CA ALA A 77 13.37 -4.09 9.38
C ALA A 77 14.29 -4.04 10.60
N GLU A 78 14.73 -2.85 11.00
CA GLU A 78 15.54 -2.63 12.20
C GLU A 78 14.80 -3.05 13.48
N GLU A 79 13.54 -2.63 13.65
CA GLU A 79 12.72 -3.03 14.80
C GLU A 79 12.52 -4.55 14.86
N LYS A 80 12.29 -5.19 13.71
CA LYS A 80 12.17 -6.64 13.63
C LYS A 80 13.46 -7.34 14.05
N ASP A 81 14.62 -6.84 13.62
CA ASP A 81 15.91 -7.42 13.98
C ASP A 81 16.20 -7.25 15.47
N GLU A 82 15.83 -6.10 16.06
CA GLU A 82 15.92 -5.86 17.50
C GLU A 82 15.03 -6.83 18.29
N LEU A 83 13.77 -6.99 17.89
CA LEU A 83 12.84 -7.93 18.51
C LEU A 83 13.33 -9.38 18.40
N LEU A 84 13.94 -9.77 17.28
CA LEU A 84 14.55 -11.09 17.13
C LEU A 84 15.75 -11.30 18.05
N ALA A 85 16.58 -10.26 18.24
CA ALA A 85 17.68 -10.29 19.18
C ALA A 85 17.19 -10.43 20.62
N GLU A 86 16.17 -9.66 21.01
CA GLU A 86 15.57 -9.72 22.34
C GLU A 86 14.94 -11.08 22.61
N LEU A 87 14.19 -11.63 21.65
CA LEU A 87 13.60 -12.96 21.79
C LEU A 87 14.67 -14.05 21.96
N LYS A 88 15.79 -13.93 21.24
CA LYS A 88 16.93 -14.84 21.40
C LYS A 88 17.59 -14.70 22.76
N HIS A 89 17.73 -13.47 23.27
CA HIS A 89 18.26 -13.21 24.60
C HIS A 89 17.35 -13.80 25.68
N GLN A 90 16.05 -13.52 25.62
CA GLN A 90 15.05 -14.05 26.54
C GLN A 90 15.05 -15.58 26.53
N LYS A 91 15.12 -16.22 25.34
CA LYS A 91 15.24 -17.68 25.24
C LYS A 91 16.51 -18.22 25.91
N ALA A 92 17.61 -17.48 25.88
CA ALA A 92 18.86 -17.87 26.52
C ALA A 92 18.83 -17.66 28.05
N VAL A 93 18.10 -16.65 28.53
CA VAL A 93 17.89 -16.39 29.96
C VAL A 93 16.88 -17.39 30.55
N ASP A 94 15.78 -17.64 29.85
CA ASP A 94 14.71 -18.55 30.27
C ASP A 94 15.05 -20.03 30.04
N SER A 95 16.17 -20.33 29.36
CA SER A 95 16.64 -21.70 29.23
C SER A 95 17.24 -22.19 30.55
N ILE A 96 16.38 -22.70 31.42
CA ILE A 96 16.77 -23.52 32.57
C ILE A 96 17.49 -24.76 32.04
N SER A 97 18.75 -24.97 32.41
CA SER A 97 19.47 -26.16 31.99
C SER A 97 18.89 -27.39 32.69
N GLN A 98 19.01 -28.58 32.09
CA GLN A 98 18.63 -29.82 32.77
C GLN A 98 19.36 -29.99 34.10
N GLY A 99 20.58 -29.44 34.23
CA GLY A 99 21.33 -29.38 35.49
C GLY A 99 20.66 -28.51 36.54
N ASP A 100 20.19 -27.32 36.18
CA ASP A 100 19.48 -26.40 37.08
C ASP A 100 18.14 -26.99 37.52
N LEU A 101 17.43 -27.63 36.59
CA LEU A 101 16.18 -28.35 36.84
C LEU A 101 16.41 -29.53 37.81
N ASN A 102 17.49 -30.29 37.61
CA ASN A 102 17.87 -31.37 38.51
C ASN A 102 18.29 -30.85 39.91
N THR A 103 18.98 -29.71 39.98
CA THR A 103 19.36 -29.06 41.24
C THR A 103 18.12 -28.58 41.99
N MET A 104 17.17 -27.91 41.32
CA MET A 104 15.90 -27.50 41.94
C MET A 104 15.10 -28.71 42.44
N TYR A 105 15.03 -29.79 41.66
CA TYR A 105 14.38 -31.02 42.12
C TYR A 105 15.09 -31.62 43.34
N ALA A 106 16.42 -31.62 43.37
CA ALA A 106 17.19 -32.09 44.51
C ALA A 106 16.99 -31.21 45.77
N GLU A 107 16.92 -29.89 45.63
CA GLU A 107 16.63 -28.94 46.73
C GLU A 107 15.22 -29.12 47.29
N TRP A 108 14.26 -29.50 46.44
CA TRP A 108 12.89 -29.82 46.86
C TRP A 108 12.74 -31.25 47.37
N GLY A 109 13.84 -32.01 47.45
CA GLY A 109 13.85 -33.39 47.92
C GLY A 109 13.16 -34.37 46.96
N ILE A 110 12.96 -33.99 45.70
CA ILE A 110 12.34 -34.82 44.65
C ILE A 110 13.46 -35.56 43.91
N VAL A 111 13.58 -36.86 44.13
CA VAL A 111 14.54 -37.71 43.40
C VAL A 111 13.87 -38.25 42.12
N VAL A 112 14.67 -38.63 41.11
CA VAL A 112 14.17 -39.28 39.87
C VAL A 112 13.23 -40.46 40.17
N ASP A 113 13.46 -41.14 41.29
CA ASP A 113 12.64 -42.25 41.77
C ASP A 113 11.25 -41.79 42.23
N ASP A 114 11.13 -40.59 42.84
CA ASP A 114 9.84 -39.99 43.23
C ASP A 114 9.02 -39.59 42.00
N ASN A 115 9.67 -39.07 40.96
CA ASN A 115 9.00 -38.75 39.69
C ASN A 115 8.54 -40.01 38.96
N GLN A 116 9.35 -41.08 38.95
CA GLN A 116 8.91 -42.37 38.39
C GLN A 116 7.79 -43.00 39.21
N LYS A 117 7.82 -42.84 40.53
CA LYS A 117 6.76 -43.30 41.44
C LYS A 117 5.46 -42.54 41.20
N LEU A 118 5.50 -41.21 41.11
CA LEU A 118 4.35 -40.37 40.78
C LEU A 118 3.78 -40.68 39.39
N ALA A 119 4.65 -40.94 38.40
CA ALA A 119 4.21 -41.34 37.06
C ALA A 119 3.51 -42.71 37.08
N LYS A 120 4.03 -43.68 37.84
CA LYS A 120 3.40 -45.00 38.04
C LYS A 120 2.08 -44.92 38.79
N GLU A 121 2.01 -44.12 39.86
CA GLU A 121 0.78 -43.90 40.62
C GLU A 121 -0.31 -43.23 39.77
N ARG A 122 0.07 -42.23 38.95
CA ARG A 122 -0.85 -41.59 38.01
C ARG A 122 -1.33 -42.56 36.93
N TYR A 123 -0.44 -43.37 36.38
CA TYR A 123 -0.81 -44.40 35.41
C TYR A 123 -1.80 -45.40 36.02
N TRP A 124 -1.49 -45.94 37.20
CA TRP A 124 -2.35 -46.87 37.91
C TRP A 124 -3.74 -46.27 38.22
N LEU A 125 -3.80 -45.03 38.69
CA LEU A 125 -5.06 -44.31 38.94
C LEU A 125 -5.94 -44.23 37.68
N ILE A 126 -5.32 -43.96 36.52
CA ILE A 126 -6.04 -43.83 35.24
C ILE A 126 -6.48 -45.20 34.71
N THR A 127 -5.63 -46.23 34.82
CA THR A 127 -5.89 -47.53 34.17
C THR A 127 -6.67 -48.50 35.03
N GLU A 128 -6.40 -48.57 36.33
CA GLU A 128 -6.92 -49.58 37.24
C GLU A 128 -7.71 -48.97 38.41
N GLY A 129 -7.20 -47.87 38.97
CA GLY A 129 -7.79 -47.19 40.11
C GLY A 129 -9.18 -46.65 39.82
N PHE A 130 -9.40 -46.07 38.63
CA PHE A 130 -10.71 -45.55 38.23
C PHE A 130 -11.76 -46.66 38.08
N GLY A 131 -11.39 -47.81 37.54
CA GLY A 131 -12.28 -48.97 37.43
C GLY A 131 -12.67 -49.51 38.81
N SER A 132 -11.69 -49.64 39.71
CA SER A 132 -11.93 -50.08 41.10
C SER A 132 -12.80 -49.09 41.87
N PHE A 133 -12.59 -47.79 41.67
CA PHE A 133 -13.43 -46.72 42.23
C PHE A 133 -14.87 -46.81 41.72
N LEU A 134 -15.09 -46.97 40.41
CA LEU A 134 -16.43 -47.13 39.84
C LEU A 134 -17.15 -48.38 40.38
N VAL A 135 -16.43 -49.48 40.58
CA VAL A 135 -16.98 -50.71 41.20
C VAL A 135 -17.42 -50.43 42.64
N VAL A 136 -16.58 -49.79 43.46
CA VAL A 136 -16.94 -49.43 44.84
C VAL A 136 -18.12 -48.46 44.89
N VAL A 137 -18.15 -47.44 44.01
CA VAL A 137 -19.26 -46.49 43.92
C VAL A 137 -20.55 -47.18 43.48
N SER A 138 -20.52 -48.08 42.50
CA SER A 138 -21.71 -48.84 42.07
C SER A 138 -22.25 -49.78 43.16
N GLN A 139 -21.42 -50.14 44.14
CA GLN A 139 -21.82 -50.97 45.28
C GLN A 139 -22.29 -50.16 46.49
N SER A 140 -22.09 -48.83 46.50
CA SER A 140 -22.50 -47.96 47.59
C SER A 140 -24.03 -47.84 47.68
N GLU A 141 -24.55 -47.67 48.90
CA GLU A 141 -26.01 -47.55 49.11
C GLU A 141 -26.58 -46.29 48.46
N GLU A 142 -25.78 -45.22 48.36
CA GLU A 142 -26.14 -43.96 47.70
C GLU A 142 -26.42 -44.15 46.20
N PHE A 143 -25.68 -45.02 45.52
CA PHE A 143 -25.88 -45.30 44.09
C PHE A 143 -26.99 -46.34 43.85
N LYS A 144 -27.14 -47.31 44.76
CA LYS A 144 -28.23 -48.31 44.70
C LYS A 144 -29.61 -47.74 45.01
N GLY A 145 -29.70 -46.59 45.68
CA GLY A 145 -30.96 -45.93 46.03
C GLY A 145 -31.56 -45.03 44.93
N GLN A 146 -30.93 -44.91 43.76
CA GLN A 146 -31.40 -44.06 42.65
C GLN A 146 -31.90 -44.83 41.41
N SER A 147 -32.19 -46.13 41.54
CA SER A 147 -32.90 -46.92 40.51
C SER A 147 -34.38 -47.08 40.82
#